data_AF-A0A9P4UWB9-F1
#
_entry.id   AF-A0A9P4UWB9-F1
#
_cell.length_a   1.000
_cell.length_b   1.000
_cell.length_c   1.000
_cell.angle_alpha   90.00
_cell.angle_beta   90.00
_cell.angle_gamma   90.00
#
_symmetry.space_group_name_H-M   'P 1'
#
loop_
_entity.id
_entity.type
_entity.pdbx_description
1 polymer ?
#
loop_
_entity_poly.entity_id
_entity_poly.type
_entity_poly.pdbx_seq_one_letter_code
_entity_poly.pdbx_strand_id
1 'polypeptide(L)'
;NHVTRNRNLRTDSIAISIETKSPYKSWTDGKPQIAIWTDAWLNRLSLLPRAKEKDDPWPAIPLLIAQGHDWHMLIISRDGDKTVIRDKIDIGSTRSCFDAMKVVTVLHWCMDWAETVWRP
;
A
#
# COMPACT_ATOMS: atom_id res chain seq x y z
N ASN A 1 1.39 -13.38 -18.20
CA ASN A 1 -0.09 -13.50 -18.21
C ASN A 1 -0.64 -13.27 -16.80
N HIS A 2 -0.79 -12.01 -16.36
CA HIS A 2 -1.38 -11.69 -15.04
C HIS A 2 -2.72 -10.96 -15.13
N VAL A 3 -3.23 -10.71 -16.34
CA VAL A 3 -4.47 -9.93 -16.55
C VAL A 3 -5.69 -10.83 -16.82
N THR A 4 -5.50 -12.10 -17.16
CA THR A 4 -6.58 -12.99 -17.64
C THR A 4 -7.28 -13.82 -16.57
N ARG A 5 -6.94 -13.69 -15.28
CA ARG A 5 -7.64 -14.39 -14.18
C ARG A 5 -8.61 -13.54 -13.37
N ASN A 6 -8.70 -12.24 -13.63
CA ASN A 6 -9.38 -11.33 -12.71
C ASN A 6 -10.91 -11.31 -12.94
N ARG A 7 -11.62 -12.08 -12.12
CA ARG A 7 -13.08 -12.21 -12.13
C ARG A 7 -13.67 -10.95 -11.47
N ASN A 8 -13.81 -9.89 -12.27
CA ASN A 8 -14.40 -8.58 -12.00
C ASN A 8 -13.56 -7.58 -11.17
N LEU A 9 -13.00 -6.59 -11.88
CA LEU A 9 -12.50 -5.30 -11.33
C LEU A 9 -13.55 -4.51 -10.50
N ARG A 10 -14.80 -4.97 -10.48
CA ARG A 10 -15.91 -4.39 -9.70
C ARG A 10 -15.97 -4.92 -8.27
N THR A 11 -15.37 -6.08 -7.99
CA THR A 11 -15.44 -6.74 -6.69
C THR A 11 -14.10 -6.74 -5.96
N ASP A 12 -12.99 -6.71 -6.70
CA ASP A 12 -11.65 -6.74 -6.12
C ASP A 12 -11.09 -5.34 -5.99
N SER A 13 -10.98 -4.86 -4.75
CA SER A 13 -10.38 -3.57 -4.44
C SER A 13 -8.87 -3.58 -4.68
N ILE A 14 -8.31 -2.38 -4.87
CA ILE A 14 -6.86 -2.15 -4.93
C ILE A 14 -6.24 -2.73 -3.66
N ALA A 15 -5.13 -3.47 -3.75
CA ALA A 15 -4.48 -4.02 -2.55
C ALA A 15 -3.30 -3.16 -2.07
N ILE A 16 -2.52 -2.64 -3.04
CA ILE A 16 -1.29 -1.89 -2.80
C ILE A 16 -1.38 -0.57 -3.55
N SER A 17 -1.04 0.54 -2.89
CA SER A 17 -0.89 1.86 -3.51
C SER A 17 0.58 2.26 -3.58
N ILE A 18 0.94 2.96 -4.66
CA ILE A 18 2.28 3.51 -4.87
C ILE A 18 2.15 5.01 -5.12
N GLU A 19 2.81 5.83 -4.30
CA GLU A 19 2.92 7.26 -4.49
C GLU A 19 4.30 7.62 -5.05
N THR A 20 4.34 8.42 -6.12
CA THR A 20 5.59 8.92 -6.70
C THR A 20 5.78 10.40 -6.39
N LYS A 21 6.94 10.78 -5.90
CA LYS A 21 7.30 12.17 -5.56
C LYS A 21 8.55 12.62 -6.30
N SER A 22 8.63 13.93 -6.55
CA SER A 22 9.86 14.52 -7.05
C SER A 22 10.99 14.42 -6.01
N PRO A 23 12.26 14.35 -6.44
CA PRO A 23 13.41 14.21 -5.53
C PRO A 23 13.51 15.34 -4.49
N TYR A 24 13.02 16.54 -4.84
CA TYR A 24 13.22 17.76 -4.07
C TYR A 24 12.05 18.11 -3.14
N LYS A 25 10.99 17.31 -3.10
CA LYS A 25 9.86 17.53 -2.18
C LYS A 25 10.28 17.16 -0.76
N SER A 26 10.09 18.07 0.20
CA SER A 26 10.28 17.73 1.61
C SER A 26 9.35 16.59 2.02
N TRP A 27 9.87 15.64 2.79
CA TRP A 27 9.08 14.58 3.42
C TRP A 27 8.06 15.12 4.43
N THR A 28 8.41 16.23 5.10
CA THR A 28 7.62 16.82 6.20
C THR A 28 6.54 17.80 5.76
N ASP A 29 6.55 18.26 4.49
CA ASP A 29 5.63 19.31 4.01
C ASP A 29 4.23 18.81 3.66
N GLY A 30 3.83 17.70 4.26
CA GLY A 30 2.46 17.23 4.27
C GLY A 30 2.37 15.99 5.15
N LYS A 31 1.65 16.08 6.27
CA LYS A 31 1.02 14.88 6.82
C LYS A 31 0.26 14.20 5.67
N PRO A 32 0.49 12.90 5.46
CA PRO A 32 0.75 12.41 4.11
C PRO A 32 -0.54 12.12 3.37
N GLN A 33 -0.60 12.61 2.14
CA GLN A 33 -1.72 12.40 1.21
C GLN A 33 -2.08 10.92 1.14
N ILE A 34 -1.09 10.03 1.21
CA ILE A 34 -1.29 8.58 1.23
C ILE A 34 -2.09 8.08 2.45
N ALA A 35 -1.94 8.67 3.63
CA ALA A 35 -2.72 8.28 4.80
C ALA A 35 -4.17 8.76 4.67
N ILE A 36 -4.38 9.96 4.11
CA ILE A 36 -5.72 10.49 3.82
C ILE A 36 -6.42 9.62 2.76
N TRP A 37 -5.72 9.28 1.67
CA TRP A 37 -6.26 8.41 0.63
C TRP A 37 -6.55 7.01 1.15
N THR A 38 -5.67 6.46 1.99
CA THR A 38 -5.89 5.14 2.62
C THR A 38 -7.09 5.17 3.54
N ASP A 39 -7.25 6.23 4.35
CA ASP A 39 -8.40 6.39 5.23
C ASP A 39 -9.71 6.48 4.44
N ALA A 40 -9.75 7.36 3.44
CA ALA A 40 -10.90 7.53 2.56
C ALA A 40 -11.25 6.24 1.80
N TRP A 41 -10.22 5.51 1.35
CA TRP A 41 -10.39 4.23 0.66
C TRP A 41 -10.96 3.15 1.59
N LEU A 42 -10.43 3.00 2.80
CA LEU A 42 -10.96 2.06 3.80
C LEU A 42 -12.41 2.42 4.21
N ASN A 43 -12.70 3.71 4.39
CA ASN A 43 -14.06 4.20 4.63
C ASN A 43 -15.01 3.89 3.46
N ARG A 44 -14.51 3.87 2.22
CA ARG A 44 -15.32 3.48 1.07
C ARG A 44 -15.56 1.97 1.05
N LEU A 45 -14.54 1.17 1.41
CA LEU A 45 -14.66 -0.28 1.43
C LEU A 45 -15.60 -0.79 2.51
N SER A 46 -15.67 -0.14 3.68
CA SER A 46 -16.62 -0.50 4.74
C SER A 46 -18.09 -0.39 4.33
N LEU A 47 -18.39 0.33 3.22
CA LEU A 47 -19.73 0.40 2.65
C LEU A 47 -20.10 -0.82 1.79
N LEU A 48 -19.13 -1.62 1.39
CA LEU A 48 -19.37 -2.81 0.57
C LEU A 48 -19.95 -3.96 1.42
N PRO A 49 -20.90 -4.76 0.89
CA PRO A 49 -21.48 -5.89 1.63
C PRO A 49 -20.44 -6.86 2.18
N ARG A 50 -19.43 -7.23 1.37
CA ARG A 50 -18.32 -8.13 1.77
C ARG A 50 -17.51 -7.60 2.97
N ALA A 51 -17.43 -6.28 3.15
CA ALA A 51 -16.74 -5.69 4.31
C ALA A 51 -17.61 -5.73 5.58
N LYS A 52 -18.94 -5.78 5.45
CA LYS A 52 -19.86 -5.93 6.60
C LYS A 52 -19.93 -7.36 7.12
N GLU A 53 -19.55 -8.33 6.30
CA GLU A 53 -19.46 -9.74 6.68
C GLU A 53 -18.14 -10.08 7.40
N LYS A 54 -17.18 -9.13 7.44
CA LYS A 54 -15.87 -9.33 8.04
C LYS A 54 -15.83 -8.69 9.43
N ASP A 55 -15.88 -9.50 10.47
CA ASP A 55 -15.72 -9.05 11.86
C ASP A 55 -14.26 -8.77 12.23
N ASP A 56 -13.30 -9.26 11.42
CA ASP A 56 -11.88 -9.05 11.66
C ASP A 56 -11.46 -7.59 11.34
N PRO A 57 -10.55 -7.02 12.15
CA PRO A 57 -9.98 -5.71 11.84
C PRO A 57 -9.24 -5.75 10.50
N TRP A 58 -9.18 -4.59 9.83
CA TRP A 58 -8.35 -4.44 8.63
C TRP A 58 -6.90 -4.82 8.94
N PRO A 59 -6.25 -5.64 8.08
CA PRO A 59 -4.84 -5.96 8.28
C PRO A 59 -3.98 -4.69 8.18
N ALA A 60 -2.75 -4.76 8.67
CA ALA A 60 -1.77 -3.73 8.36
C ALA A 60 -1.50 -3.72 6.85
N ILE A 61 -1.56 -2.53 6.24
CA ILE A 61 -1.53 -2.29 4.81
C ILE A 61 -0.16 -1.72 4.44
N PRO A 62 0.61 -2.40 3.59
CA PRO A 62 1.84 -1.86 3.04
C PRO A 62 1.53 -0.88 1.90
N LEU A 63 2.19 0.27 1.92
CA LEU A 63 2.09 1.30 0.89
C LEU A 63 3.48 1.70 0.45
N LEU A 64 3.66 1.98 -0.83
CA LEU A 64 4.97 2.28 -1.39
C LEU A 64 5.09 3.76 -1.74
N ILE A 65 6.27 4.32 -1.48
CA ILE A 65 6.63 5.68 -1.89
C ILE A 65 7.93 5.61 -2.67
N ALA A 66 7.89 6.08 -3.92
CA ALA A 66 9.06 6.29 -4.76
C ALA A 66 9.36 7.79 -4.82
N GLN A 67 10.44 8.23 -4.18
CA GLN A 67 10.86 9.63 -4.17
C GLN A 67 12.18 9.78 -4.93
N GLY A 68 12.10 10.29 -6.16
CA GLY A 68 13.26 10.26 -7.05
C GLY A 68 13.75 8.83 -7.27
N HIS A 69 14.95 8.52 -6.78
CA HIS A 69 15.49 7.16 -6.84
C HIS A 69 15.27 6.35 -5.57
N ASP A 70 14.81 6.96 -4.50
CA ASP A 70 14.78 6.36 -3.17
C ASP A 70 13.37 5.78 -2.91
N TRP A 71 13.31 4.54 -2.42
CA TRP A 71 12.06 3.81 -2.23
C TRP A 71 11.85 3.50 -0.75
N HIS A 72 10.62 3.75 -0.30
CA HIS A 72 10.19 3.50 1.07
C HIS A 72 8.88 2.70 1.08
N MET A 73 8.72 1.86 2.10
CA MET A 73 7.45 1.23 2.42
C MET A 73 6.91 1.83 3.72
N LEU A 74 5.66 2.27 3.70
CA LEU A 74 4.91 2.63 4.89
C LEU A 74 4.04 1.47 5.31
N ILE A 75 3.97 1.23 6.61
CA ILE A 75 3.00 0.31 7.20
C ILE A 75 1.89 1.14 7.82
N ILE A 76 0.67 0.98 7.32
CA ILE A 76 -0.51 1.68 7.81
C ILE A 76 -1.47 0.68 8.46
N SER A 77 -2.11 1.06 9.55
CA SER A 77 -3.17 0.26 10.17
C SER A 77 -4.35 1.14 10.56
N ARG A 78 -5.52 0.51 10.72
CA ARG A 78 -6.68 1.15 11.29
C ARG A 78 -6.76 0.87 12.80
N ASP A 79 -6.86 1.94 13.58
CA ASP A 79 -7.04 1.91 15.03
C ASP A 79 -8.41 2.55 15.35
N GLY A 80 -9.44 1.70 15.45
CA GLY A 80 -10.83 2.14 15.43
C GLY A 80 -11.16 2.91 14.14
N ASP A 81 -11.47 4.20 14.27
CA ASP A 81 -11.78 5.08 13.14
C ASP A 81 -10.58 5.87 12.62
N LYS A 82 -9.39 5.67 13.18
CA LYS A 82 -8.19 6.43 12.79
C LYS A 82 -7.24 5.58 11.98
N THR A 83 -6.82 6.12 10.83
CA THR A 83 -5.72 5.56 10.05
C THR A 83 -4.38 6.07 10.61
N VAL A 84 -3.50 5.15 10.98
CA VAL A 84 -2.20 5.44 11.63
C VAL A 84 -1.07 4.84 10.81
N ILE A 85 -0.04 5.64 10.55
CA ILE A 85 1.24 5.16 10.00
C ILE A 85 2.05 4.60 11.16
N ARG A 86 2.31 3.30 11.12
CA ARG A 86 3.06 2.58 12.16
C ARG A 86 4.56 2.71 11.92
N ASP A 87 5.00 2.46 10.69
CA ASP A 87 6.42 2.42 10.34
C ASP A 87 6.69 3.03 8.97
N LYS A 88 7.93 3.51 8.81
CA LYS A 88 8.56 3.84 7.53
C LYS A 88 9.82 3.00 7.40
N ILE A 89 9.88 2.20 6.35
CA ILE A 89 10.98 1.27 6.08
C ILE A 89 11.66 1.70 4.79
N ASP A 90 12.98 1.86 4.80
CA ASP A 90 13.77 2.06 3.58
C ASP A 90 13.94 0.73 2.87
N ILE A 91 13.43 0.63 1.63
CA ILE A 91 13.36 -0.65 0.90
C ILE A 91 14.35 -0.72 -0.27
N GLY A 92 15.10 0.34 -0.51
CA GLY A 92 16.17 0.39 -1.50
C GLY A 92 16.14 1.66 -2.34
N SER A 93 16.87 1.60 -3.45
CA SER A 93 16.97 2.68 -4.41
C SER A 93 17.09 2.12 -5.83
N THR A 94 16.82 2.94 -6.83
CA THR A 94 17.07 2.61 -8.24
C THR A 94 18.39 3.18 -8.74
N ARG A 95 19.35 3.49 -7.85
CA ARG A 95 20.66 4.06 -8.23
C ARG A 95 21.68 2.99 -8.61
N SER A 96 21.44 1.75 -8.20
CA SER A 96 22.28 0.60 -8.51
C SER A 96 21.42 -0.63 -8.78
N CYS A 97 21.95 -1.60 -9.53
CA CYS A 97 21.26 -2.87 -9.76
C CYS A 97 21.01 -3.62 -8.43
N PHE A 98 21.96 -3.58 -7.50
CA PHE A 98 21.85 -4.25 -6.22
C PHE A 98 20.69 -3.68 -5.37
N ASP A 99 20.62 -2.36 -5.25
CA ASP A 99 19.51 -1.74 -4.51
C ASP A 99 18.18 -1.88 -5.24
N ALA A 100 18.18 -1.88 -6.57
CA ALA A 100 16.97 -2.12 -7.36
C ALA A 100 16.42 -3.53 -7.11
N MET A 101 17.28 -4.53 -6.93
CA MET A 101 16.86 -5.89 -6.56
C MET A 101 16.21 -5.96 -5.19
N LYS A 102 16.59 -5.10 -4.23
CA LYS A 102 15.89 -4.99 -2.94
C LYS A 102 14.46 -4.49 -3.14
N VAL A 103 14.29 -3.45 -3.97
CA VAL A 103 12.96 -2.92 -4.32
C VAL A 103 12.11 -4.00 -4.98
N VAL A 104 12.65 -4.73 -5.96
CA VAL A 104 11.94 -5.85 -6.63
C VAL A 104 11.53 -6.94 -5.63
N THR A 105 12.39 -7.28 -4.68
CA THR A 105 12.08 -8.26 -3.63
C THR A 105 10.88 -7.82 -2.80
N VAL A 106 10.84 -6.56 -2.38
CA VAL A 106 9.71 -6.01 -1.62
C VAL A 106 8.44 -5.94 -2.47
N LEU A 107 8.53 -5.64 -3.77
CA LEU A 107 7.38 -5.69 -4.68
C LEU A 107 6.79 -7.10 -4.77
N HIS A 108 7.63 -8.14 -4.84
CA HIS A 108 7.16 -9.53 -4.80
C HIS A 108 6.49 -9.88 -3.47
N TRP A 109 7.04 -9.42 -2.36
CA TRP A 109 6.42 -9.60 -1.05
C TRP A 109 5.05 -8.90 -0.96
N CYS A 110 4.92 -7.67 -1.46
CA CYS A 110 3.63 -6.96 -1.52
C CYS A 110 2.60 -7.68 -2.40
N MET A 111 3.04 -8.30 -3.51
CA MET A 111 2.16 -9.10 -4.37
C MET A 111 1.67 -10.35 -3.63
N ASP A 112 2.55 -11.04 -2.91
CA ASP A 112 2.17 -12.21 -2.11
C ASP A 112 1.18 -11.82 -1.01
N TRP A 113 1.46 -10.74 -0.25
CA TRP A 113 0.54 -10.21 0.76
C TRP A 113 -0.84 -9.87 0.18
N ALA A 114 -0.89 -9.28 -1.02
CA ALA A 114 -2.15 -8.92 -1.65
C ALA A 114 -3.04 -10.14 -1.94
N GLU A 115 -2.44 -11.27 -2.30
CA GLU A 115 -3.17 -12.49 -2.61
C GLU A 115 -3.48 -13.32 -1.36
N THR A 116 -2.58 -13.35 -0.37
CA THR A 116 -2.70 -14.24 0.80
C THR A 116 -3.34 -13.60 2.02
N VAL A 117 -3.36 -12.26 2.11
CA VAL A 117 -3.89 -11.50 3.27
C VAL A 117 -5.04 -10.57 2.88
N TRP A 118 -4.93 -9.85 1.77
CA TRP A 118 -5.95 -8.87 1.38
C TRP A 118 -7.17 -9.48 0.68
N ARG A 119 -6.95 -10.35 -0.31
CA ARG A 119 -7.99 -10.97 -1.16
C ARG A 119 -8.59 -12.34 -0.75
N PRO A 120 -8.27 -13.00 0.38
CA PRO A 120 -8.68 -14.39 0.65
C PRO A 120 -10.13 -14.73 0.29
#